data_AF-A0A3D9B088-F1
#
_entry.id   AF-A0A3D9B088-F1
#
_cell.length_a   1.000
_cell.length_b   1.000
_cell.length_c   1.000
_cell.angle_alpha   90.00
_cell.angle_beta   90.00
_cell.angle_gamma   90.00
#
_symmetry.space_group_name_H-M   'P 1'
#
loop_
_entity.id
_entity.type
_entity.pdbx_description
1 polymer ?
#
loop_
_entity_poly.entity_id
_entity_poly.type
_entity_poly.pdbx_seq_one_letter_code
_entity_poly.pdbx_strand_id
1 'polypeptide(L)'
;MFQPQNIIANPTTIFYKTDTFEHLRRLKTLFPLVLGYKSYEILNLESEINILEREEKEKARKLEDLRLQYENWQSDIYEYYSKAINLGLTNADISIESASVNLIKNELKKIVSDVKNNRFFKEGSAVRYSEKLEELDIDRIRFTRELDELRVGLQKIQQFDRSKAEYVENVAVEIDKRLKPVDWFLKQKGTNICPFCDSVSEKAINTLLSLQNESQKNKKVLEASRSESFSFEKEKGDYKEKIRCKEREIIKIDNNIQILRDEDRKNYKKLQDIFEFSGKIEHVLENLAKISPSAQLVIELEKIAEELAGKRKKLRGLKEKFDKEHCLKKVSDAIANYVKILPIENKEQRRVLLDPDVSVGIRIEDTRTKNINFLYKLGSGANHMCFHLATMLGLHEYFLNLPSSGKKNYIPSLLVLDQPSQVYFPEDFKDLQKDNLEKDKKKKISEDIQNTTLIFKACSEFMKNNNFQTQIIILEHASESTWGDDSNIHLVEKWRGSFDQPKTYNALIPRTWFD
;
A
#
# COMPACT_ATOMS: atom_id res chain seq x y z
N MET A 1 -32.73 -8.63 -4.75
CA MET A 1 -34.09 -9.19 -4.68
C MET A 1 -35.00 -8.48 -5.66
N PHE A 2 -35.36 -7.21 -5.45
CA PHE A 2 -36.11 -6.45 -6.47
C PHE A 2 -35.18 -5.83 -7.51
N GLN A 3 -35.50 -6.05 -8.78
CA GLN A 3 -34.83 -5.47 -9.94
C GLN A 3 -35.83 -4.58 -10.67
N PRO A 4 -35.82 -3.26 -10.43
CA PRO A 4 -36.69 -2.33 -11.13
C PRO A 4 -36.29 -2.23 -12.61
N GLN A 5 -37.24 -1.84 -13.45
CA GLN A 5 -37.06 -1.72 -14.90
C GLN A 5 -35.78 -0.96 -15.31
N ASN A 6 -35.48 0.16 -14.63
CA ASN A 6 -34.32 1.00 -14.91
C ASN A 6 -32.96 0.38 -14.52
N ILE A 7 -32.95 -0.63 -13.64
CA ILE A 7 -31.74 -1.36 -13.23
C ILE A 7 -31.52 -2.57 -14.14
N ILE A 8 -32.58 -3.28 -14.54
CA ILE A 8 -32.43 -4.47 -15.39
C ILE A 8 -31.75 -4.10 -16.72
N ALA A 9 -32.10 -2.99 -17.36
CA ALA A 9 -31.49 -2.55 -18.63
C ALA A 9 -30.33 -1.56 -18.46
N ASN A 10 -29.80 -1.40 -17.24
CA ASN A 10 -28.80 -0.37 -16.95
C ASN A 10 -27.42 -0.73 -17.55
N PRO A 11 -26.74 0.20 -18.25
CA PRO A 11 -25.44 -0.08 -18.86
C PRO A 11 -24.29 -0.21 -17.83
N THR A 12 -24.40 0.42 -16.67
CA THR A 12 -23.26 0.67 -15.77
C THR A 12 -23.40 0.03 -14.39
N THR A 13 -24.62 -0.08 -13.85
CA THR A 13 -24.88 -0.49 -12.47
C THR A 13 -25.76 -1.72 -12.40
N ILE A 14 -25.31 -2.76 -11.69
CA ILE A 14 -26.05 -4.03 -11.54
C ILE A 14 -27.03 -3.98 -10.35
N PHE A 15 -26.63 -3.31 -9.27
CA PHE A 15 -27.36 -3.31 -8.01
C PHE A 15 -27.93 -1.92 -7.73
N TYR A 16 -29.12 -1.90 -7.14
CA TYR A 16 -29.82 -0.68 -6.79
C TYR A 16 -28.95 0.28 -5.96
N LYS A 17 -28.96 1.57 -6.34
CA LYS A 17 -28.23 2.68 -5.69
C LYS A 17 -26.70 2.57 -5.67
N THR A 18 -26.10 1.65 -6.43
CA THR A 18 -24.63 1.51 -6.48
C THR A 18 -23.92 2.55 -7.33
N ASP A 19 -24.66 3.47 -7.94
CA ASP A 19 -24.17 4.74 -8.51
C ASP A 19 -23.66 5.71 -7.43
N THR A 20 -24.16 5.60 -6.20
CA THR A 20 -23.69 6.42 -5.07
C THR A 20 -22.46 5.82 -4.37
N PHE A 21 -21.53 6.68 -3.96
CA PHE A 21 -20.27 6.26 -3.32
C PHE A 21 -20.48 5.46 -2.03
N GLU A 22 -21.45 5.86 -1.20
CA GLU A 22 -21.71 5.21 0.08
C GLU A 22 -22.19 3.76 -0.09
N HIS A 23 -23.20 3.55 -0.95
CA HIS A 23 -23.71 2.21 -1.23
C HIS A 23 -22.68 1.34 -1.94
N LEU A 24 -21.89 1.92 -2.86
CA LEU A 24 -20.79 1.22 -3.53
C LEU A 24 -19.73 0.72 -2.53
N ARG A 25 -19.32 1.55 -1.56
CA ARG A 25 -18.32 1.19 -0.54
C ARG A 25 -18.86 0.09 0.39
N ARG A 26 -20.11 0.21 0.82
CA ARG A 26 -20.78 -0.84 1.62
C ARG A 26 -20.84 -2.16 0.86
N LEU A 27 -21.20 -2.12 -0.41
CA LEU A 27 -21.24 -3.31 -1.26
C LEU A 27 -19.86 -3.93 -1.40
N LYS A 28 -18.81 -3.17 -1.76
CA LYS A 28 -17.43 -3.70 -1.85
C LYS A 28 -16.95 -4.38 -0.56
N THR A 29 -17.43 -3.91 0.59
CA THR A 29 -17.09 -4.49 1.90
C THR A 29 -17.84 -5.81 2.16
N LEU A 30 -19.13 -5.87 1.80
CA LEU A 30 -20.00 -7.01 2.10
C LEU A 30 -19.99 -8.11 1.02
N PHE A 31 -19.77 -7.75 -0.24
CA PHE A 31 -19.82 -8.68 -1.37
C PHE A 31 -18.87 -9.89 -1.22
N PRO A 32 -17.62 -9.73 -0.71
CA PRO A 32 -16.75 -10.87 -0.41
C PRO A 32 -17.35 -11.90 0.56
N LEU A 33 -18.08 -11.43 1.57
CA LEU A 33 -18.78 -12.28 2.55
C LEU A 33 -19.94 -13.01 1.90
N VAL A 34 -20.72 -12.29 1.08
CA VAL A 34 -21.88 -12.83 0.36
C VAL A 34 -21.46 -13.87 -0.70
N LEU A 35 -20.37 -13.61 -1.43
CA LEU A 35 -19.80 -14.55 -2.40
C LEU A 35 -19.07 -15.72 -1.73
N GLY A 36 -18.87 -15.69 -0.41
CA GLY A 36 -18.29 -16.81 0.32
C GLY A 36 -16.80 -17.03 0.07
N TYR A 37 -16.04 -15.99 -0.27
CA TYR A 37 -14.56 -16.00 -0.24
C TYR A 37 -13.98 -15.15 0.91
N LYS A 38 -14.83 -14.60 1.77
CA LYS A 38 -14.49 -14.14 3.12
C LYS A 38 -15.46 -14.71 4.15
N SER A 39 -15.05 -14.75 5.41
CA SER A 39 -15.88 -15.09 6.55
C SER A 39 -15.65 -14.13 7.71
N TYR A 40 -16.60 -14.05 8.65
CA TYR A 40 -16.41 -13.27 9.88
C TYR A 40 -15.19 -13.76 10.68
N GLU A 41 -14.91 -15.06 10.67
CA GLU A 41 -13.73 -15.63 11.32
C GLU A 41 -12.43 -15.13 10.68
N ILE A 42 -12.36 -15.05 9.34
CA ILE A 42 -11.21 -14.48 8.63
C ILE A 42 -11.03 -13.00 9.00
N LEU A 43 -12.11 -12.22 9.00
CA LEU A 43 -12.05 -10.78 9.32
C LEU A 43 -11.59 -10.54 10.78
N ASN A 44 -12.11 -11.32 11.73
CA ASN A 44 -11.71 -11.22 13.13
C ASN A 44 -10.23 -11.61 13.30
N LEU A 45 -9.79 -12.71 12.68
CA LEU A 45 -8.38 -13.13 12.73
C LEU A 45 -7.44 -12.10 12.09
N GLU A 46 -7.82 -11.51 10.95
CA GLU A 46 -7.03 -10.43 10.34
C GLU A 46 -6.95 -9.20 11.26
N SER A 47 -8.05 -8.84 11.94
CA SER A 47 -8.05 -7.76 12.92
C SER A 47 -7.16 -8.07 14.13
N GLU A 48 -7.29 -9.25 14.71
CA GLU A 48 -6.47 -9.70 15.86
C GLU A 48 -4.98 -9.73 15.50
N ILE A 49 -4.62 -10.24 14.33
CA ILE A 49 -3.24 -10.23 13.83
C ILE A 49 -2.71 -8.80 13.72
N ASN A 50 -3.49 -7.88 13.14
CA ASN A 50 -3.07 -6.48 13.01
C ASN A 50 -2.86 -5.79 14.37
N ILE A 51 -3.66 -6.13 15.39
CA ILE A 51 -3.49 -5.61 16.75
C ILE A 51 -2.19 -6.14 17.35
N LEU A 52 -1.98 -7.46 17.30
CA LEU A 52 -0.77 -8.09 17.83
C LEU A 52 0.51 -7.63 17.12
N GLU A 53 0.48 -7.43 15.81
CA GLU A 53 1.64 -6.90 15.05
C GLU A 53 2.00 -5.46 15.45
N ARG A 54 1.01 -4.65 15.82
CA ARG A 54 1.26 -3.30 16.35
C ARG A 54 1.88 -3.37 17.73
N GLU A 55 1.34 -4.22 18.61
CA GLU A 55 1.89 -4.43 19.96
C GLU A 55 3.32 -4.98 19.91
N GLU A 56 3.59 -5.96 19.03
CA GLU A 56 4.94 -6.49 18.78
C GLU A 56 5.89 -5.36 18.37
N LYS A 57 5.49 -4.53 17.40
CA LYS A 57 6.32 -3.44 16.90
C LYS A 57 6.61 -2.39 17.97
N GLU A 58 5.61 -2.04 18.78
CA GLU A 58 5.78 -1.08 19.88
C GLU A 58 6.73 -1.63 20.96
N LYS A 59 6.55 -2.88 21.38
CA LYS A 59 7.43 -3.52 22.38
C LYS A 59 8.85 -3.74 21.86
N ALA A 60 9.00 -4.14 20.60
CA ALA A 60 10.31 -4.33 19.96
C ALA A 60 11.06 -3.00 19.88
N ARG A 61 10.38 -1.91 19.50
CA ARG A 61 10.97 -0.57 19.50
C ARG A 61 11.40 -0.14 20.88
N LYS A 62 10.55 -0.36 21.90
CA LYS A 62 10.88 -0.05 23.30
C LYS A 62 12.10 -0.84 23.80
N LEU A 63 12.23 -2.10 23.42
CA LEU A 63 13.39 -2.93 23.77
C LEU A 63 14.67 -2.39 23.13
N GLU A 64 14.60 -2.00 21.86
CA GLU A 64 15.74 -1.41 21.15
C GLU A 64 16.14 -0.06 21.75
N ASP A 65 15.17 0.80 22.08
CA ASP A 65 15.42 2.08 22.74
C ASP A 65 16.10 1.88 24.11
N LEU A 66 15.67 0.90 24.89
CA LEU A 66 16.31 0.54 26.17
C LEU A 66 17.72 0.00 25.96
N ARG A 67 17.93 -0.82 24.92
CA ARG A 67 19.25 -1.36 24.59
C ARG A 67 20.21 -0.24 24.19
N LEU A 68 19.80 0.68 23.34
CA LEU A 68 20.59 1.85 22.96
C LEU A 68 20.90 2.75 24.15
N GLN A 69 19.92 2.99 25.02
CA GLN A 69 20.16 3.72 26.28
C GLN A 69 21.17 3.00 27.16
N TYR A 70 21.06 1.68 27.30
CA TYR A 70 21.99 0.88 28.08
C TYR A 70 23.41 0.93 27.49
N GLU A 71 23.55 0.82 26.18
CA GLU A 71 24.85 0.93 25.48
C GLU A 71 25.44 2.34 25.57
N ASN A 72 24.64 3.41 25.55
CA ASN A 72 25.12 4.79 25.72
C ASN A 72 25.77 5.03 27.09
N TRP A 73 25.32 4.35 28.14
CA TRP A 73 25.93 4.41 29.47
C TRP A 73 27.33 3.78 29.53
N GLN A 74 27.78 3.06 28.51
CA GLN A 74 29.10 2.42 28.48
C GLN A 74 30.22 3.43 28.77
N SER A 75 30.14 4.63 28.19
CA SER A 75 31.14 5.69 28.40
C SER A 75 31.15 6.17 29.85
N ASP A 76 29.99 6.52 30.40
CA ASP A 76 29.86 7.07 31.74
C ASP A 76 30.34 6.07 32.80
N ILE A 77 30.02 4.77 32.63
CA ILE A 77 30.45 3.72 33.54
C ILE A 77 31.96 3.48 33.43
N TYR A 78 32.51 3.60 32.23
CA TYR A 78 33.94 3.44 32.00
C TYR A 78 34.75 4.53 32.71
N GLU A 79 34.22 5.76 32.85
CA GLU A 79 34.85 6.82 33.66
C GLU A 79 34.97 6.42 35.15
N TYR A 80 33.95 5.75 35.72
CA TYR A 80 34.04 5.19 37.07
C TYR A 80 35.11 4.09 37.13
N TYR A 81 35.23 3.25 36.11
CA TYR A 81 36.28 2.24 36.05
C TYR A 81 37.69 2.87 36.00
N SER A 82 37.91 3.89 35.19
CA SER A 82 39.18 4.64 35.16
C SER A 82 39.49 5.29 36.51
N LYS A 83 38.48 5.84 37.19
CA LYS A 83 38.64 6.37 38.55
C LYS A 83 38.98 5.27 39.57
N ALA A 84 38.42 4.06 39.42
CA ALA A 84 38.78 2.93 40.27
C ALA A 84 40.24 2.48 40.08
N ILE A 85 40.78 2.56 38.85
CA ILE A 85 42.20 2.32 38.57
C ILE A 85 43.07 3.41 39.22
N ASN A 86 42.71 4.69 39.09
CA ASN A 86 43.41 5.80 39.74
C ASN A 86 43.51 5.58 41.27
N LEU A 87 42.40 5.18 41.90
CA LEU A 87 42.34 4.88 43.34
C LEU A 87 43.04 3.56 43.75
N GLY A 88 43.53 2.76 42.81
CA GLY A 88 44.20 1.48 43.08
C GLY A 88 43.27 0.33 43.49
N LEU A 89 41.97 0.45 43.21
CA LEU A 89 40.92 -0.48 43.65
C LEU A 89 40.78 -1.71 42.73
N THR A 90 41.32 -1.66 41.51
CA THR A 90 41.27 -2.76 40.54
C THR A 90 42.57 -2.87 39.74
N ASN A 91 42.85 -4.07 39.26
CA ASN A 91 43.92 -4.39 38.32
C ASN A 91 43.36 -5.09 37.05
N ALA A 92 42.05 -5.04 36.84
CA ALA A 92 41.41 -5.68 35.69
C ALA A 92 41.90 -5.09 34.37
N ASP A 93 41.87 -5.90 33.31
CA ASP A 93 42.13 -5.45 31.95
C ASP A 93 40.83 -5.33 31.16
N ILE A 94 40.39 -4.07 30.97
CA ILE A 94 39.15 -3.72 30.29
C ILE A 94 39.50 -2.61 29.29
N SER A 95 39.27 -2.84 28.00
CA SER A 95 39.49 -1.88 26.92
C SER A 95 38.27 -1.00 26.70
N ILE A 96 38.48 0.30 26.45
CA ILE A 96 37.40 1.27 26.22
C ILE A 96 36.59 0.97 24.95
N GLU A 97 37.22 0.36 23.94
CA GLU A 97 36.60 0.06 22.65
C GLU A 97 35.76 -1.22 22.67
N SER A 98 36.21 -2.24 23.41
CA SER A 98 35.63 -3.59 23.37
C SER A 98 34.80 -3.95 24.60
N ALA A 99 34.83 -3.13 25.64
CA ALA A 99 34.13 -3.44 26.88
C ALA A 99 32.61 -3.28 26.76
N SER A 100 31.90 -4.38 26.97
CA SER A 100 30.47 -4.34 27.21
C SER A 100 30.16 -3.75 28.58
N VAL A 101 29.01 -3.06 28.68
CA VAL A 101 28.48 -2.51 29.94
C VAL A 101 28.43 -3.57 31.05
N ASN A 102 28.11 -4.82 30.71
CA ASN A 102 28.03 -5.93 31.67
C ASN A 102 29.39 -6.30 32.26
N LEU A 103 30.47 -6.26 31.47
CA LEU A 103 31.82 -6.53 31.97
C LEU A 103 32.25 -5.46 32.98
N ILE A 104 32.07 -4.18 32.63
CA ILE A 104 32.43 -3.06 33.52
C ILE A 104 31.56 -3.08 34.79
N LYS A 105 30.26 -3.32 34.65
CA LYS A 105 29.30 -3.46 35.77
C LYS A 105 29.72 -4.56 36.76
N ASN A 106 30.16 -5.71 36.26
CA ASN A 106 30.59 -6.82 37.12
C ASN A 106 31.87 -6.48 37.88
N GLU A 107 32.81 -5.77 37.26
CA GLU A 107 34.02 -5.34 37.94
C GLU A 107 33.73 -4.26 39.01
N LEU A 108 32.89 -3.28 38.69
CA LEU A 108 32.45 -2.27 39.66
C LEU A 108 31.72 -2.89 40.87
N LYS A 109 30.92 -3.94 40.66
CA LYS A 109 30.30 -4.71 41.76
C LYS A 109 31.34 -5.37 42.66
N LYS A 110 32.39 -5.96 42.07
CA LYS A 110 33.48 -6.55 42.86
C LYS A 110 34.20 -5.49 43.68
N ILE A 111 34.51 -4.33 43.08
CA ILE A 111 35.14 -3.20 43.77
C ILE A 111 34.32 -2.78 45.00
N VAL A 112 33.00 -2.59 44.85
CA VAL A 112 32.12 -2.27 45.99
C VAL A 112 32.18 -3.35 47.08
N SER A 113 32.19 -4.63 46.69
CA SER A 113 32.28 -5.73 47.66
C SER A 113 33.64 -5.76 48.38
N ASP A 114 34.74 -5.47 47.68
CA ASP A 114 36.09 -5.45 48.23
C ASP A 114 36.24 -4.28 49.22
N VAL A 115 35.72 -3.09 48.87
CA VAL A 115 35.70 -1.91 49.74
C VAL A 115 34.90 -2.18 51.03
N LYS A 116 33.72 -2.81 50.93
CA LYS A 116 32.92 -3.21 52.12
C LYS A 116 33.64 -4.19 53.04
N ASN A 117 34.51 -5.03 52.47
CA ASN A 117 35.32 -5.99 53.21
C ASN A 117 36.67 -5.40 53.69
N ASN A 118 36.83 -4.07 53.67
CA ASN A 118 38.05 -3.34 54.02
C ASN A 118 39.29 -3.73 53.18
N ARG A 119 39.09 -4.19 51.94
CA ARG A 119 40.16 -4.49 50.98
C ARG A 119 40.28 -3.35 49.98
N PHE A 120 41.15 -2.39 50.29
CA PHE A 120 41.25 -1.14 49.53
C PHE A 120 42.30 -1.16 48.42
N PHE A 121 43.33 -2.00 48.50
CA PHE A 121 44.39 -2.04 47.48
C PHE A 121 44.50 -3.45 46.89
N LYS A 122 44.56 -3.52 45.56
CA LYS A 122 44.95 -4.75 44.85
C LYS A 122 46.41 -4.70 44.43
N GLU A 123 47.08 -5.84 44.59
CA GLU A 123 48.44 -6.04 44.09
C GLU A 123 48.46 -5.86 42.56
N GLY A 124 49.49 -5.19 42.05
CA GLY A 124 49.62 -4.87 40.62
C GLY A 124 48.81 -3.66 40.14
N SER A 125 48.01 -3.02 40.98
CA SER A 125 47.19 -1.85 40.59
C SER A 125 48.01 -0.64 40.12
N ALA A 126 49.17 -0.39 40.73
CA ALA A 126 50.09 0.69 40.31
C ALA A 126 50.71 0.44 38.93
N VAL A 127 51.08 -0.81 38.62
CA VAL A 127 51.57 -1.21 37.30
C VAL A 127 50.44 -1.07 36.28
N ARG A 128 49.24 -1.54 36.63
CA ARG A 128 48.05 -1.43 35.77
C ARG A 128 47.68 0.02 35.46
N TYR A 129 47.79 0.93 36.44
CA TYR A 129 47.58 2.35 36.22
C TYR A 129 48.51 2.90 35.12
N SER A 130 49.81 2.59 35.20
CA SER A 130 50.79 3.03 34.21
C SER A 130 50.55 2.42 32.83
N GLU A 131 50.32 1.10 32.77
CA GLU A 131 49.97 0.40 31.52
C GLU A 131 48.70 1.00 30.88
N LYS A 132 47.67 1.27 31.70
CA LYS A 132 46.40 1.78 31.18
C LYS A 132 46.53 3.20 30.64
N LEU A 133 47.34 4.02 31.29
CA LEU A 133 47.61 5.38 30.81
C LEU A 133 48.36 5.34 29.47
N GLU A 134 49.34 4.43 29.32
CA GLU A 134 50.03 4.20 28.05
C GLU A 134 49.09 3.69 26.95
N GLU A 135 48.23 2.71 27.25
CA GLU A 135 47.20 2.20 26.33
C GLU A 135 46.32 3.33 25.79
N LEU A 136 45.79 4.19 26.69
CA LEU A 136 44.92 5.29 26.30
C LEU A 136 45.65 6.38 25.50
N ASP A 137 46.92 6.67 25.82
CA ASP A 137 47.73 7.59 25.03
C ASP A 137 48.01 7.04 23.60
N ILE A 138 48.24 5.72 23.46
CA ILE A 138 48.37 5.06 22.15
C ILE A 138 47.06 5.14 21.36
N ASP A 139 45.93 4.83 22.00
CA ASP A 139 44.61 4.89 21.37
C ASP A 139 44.26 6.34 20.95
N ARG A 140 44.59 7.34 21.78
CA ARG A 140 44.45 8.76 21.46
C ARG A 140 45.21 9.14 20.20
N ILE A 141 46.46 8.68 20.05
CA ILE A 141 47.27 8.94 18.86
C ILE A 141 46.64 8.26 17.64
N ARG A 142 46.18 7.00 17.78
CA ARG A 142 45.51 6.27 16.69
C ARG A 142 44.26 7.02 16.20
N PHE A 143 43.36 7.39 17.11
CA PHE A 143 42.12 8.09 16.75
C PHE A 143 42.37 9.48 16.17
N THR A 144 43.38 10.19 16.64
CA THR A 144 43.76 11.50 16.06
C THR A 144 44.21 11.34 14.61
N ARG A 145 44.99 10.29 14.30
CA ARG A 145 45.41 9.99 12.92
C ARG A 145 44.21 9.66 12.02
N GLU A 146 43.30 8.81 12.49
CA GLU A 146 42.06 8.49 11.75
C GLU A 146 41.19 9.73 11.51
N LEU A 147 41.09 10.63 12.50
CA LEU A 147 40.40 11.91 12.35
C LEU A 147 41.05 12.79 11.26
N ASP A 148 42.39 12.86 11.24
CA ASP A 148 43.13 13.61 10.23
C ASP A 148 42.93 13.04 8.82
N GLU A 149 42.90 11.71 8.67
CA GLU A 149 42.58 11.04 7.40
C GLU A 149 41.18 11.42 6.89
N LEU A 150 40.19 11.42 7.79
CA LEU A 150 38.81 11.83 7.45
C LEU A 150 38.74 13.32 7.07
N ARG A 151 39.48 14.19 7.77
CA ARG A 151 39.58 15.63 7.46
C ARG A 151 40.21 15.87 6.09
N VAL A 152 41.29 15.16 5.77
CA VAL A 152 41.93 15.20 4.45
C VAL A 152 40.95 14.71 3.36
N GLY A 153 40.20 13.64 3.62
CA GLY A 153 39.15 13.15 2.74
C GLY A 153 38.08 14.21 2.44
N LEU A 154 37.55 14.87 3.48
CA LEU A 154 36.59 15.96 3.34
C LEU A 154 37.17 17.15 2.58
N GLN A 155 38.43 17.53 2.83
CA GLN A 155 39.11 18.62 2.15
C GLN A 155 39.25 18.36 0.66
N LYS A 156 39.57 17.12 0.25
CA LYS A 156 39.65 16.72 -1.17
C LYS A 156 38.31 16.90 -1.88
N ILE A 157 37.20 16.50 -1.25
CA ILE A 157 35.86 16.68 -1.80
C ILE A 157 35.55 18.18 -1.96
N GLN A 158 35.82 18.99 -0.94
CA GLN A 158 35.62 20.44 -1.00
C GLN A 158 36.51 21.14 -2.02
N GLN A 159 37.72 20.64 -2.26
CA GLN A 159 38.59 21.15 -3.30
C GLN A 159 38.02 20.82 -4.68
N PHE A 160 37.54 19.59 -4.89
CA PHE A 160 36.88 19.19 -6.12
C PHE A 160 35.63 20.04 -6.41
N ASP A 161 34.77 20.26 -5.41
CA ASP A 161 33.58 21.12 -5.53
C ASP A 161 33.95 22.55 -5.98
N ARG A 162 35.00 23.12 -5.38
CA ARG A 162 35.50 24.46 -5.74
C ARG A 162 36.05 24.49 -7.17
N SER A 163 36.90 23.53 -7.55
CA SER A 163 37.44 23.46 -8.91
C SER A 163 36.35 23.24 -9.96
N LYS A 164 35.31 22.45 -9.65
CA LYS A 164 34.14 22.30 -10.51
C LYS A 164 33.39 23.62 -10.67
N ALA A 165 33.11 24.32 -9.57
CA ALA A 165 32.41 25.61 -9.61
C ALA A 165 33.19 26.64 -10.43
N GLU A 166 34.49 26.76 -10.19
CA GLU A 166 35.39 27.65 -10.93
C GLU A 166 35.47 27.29 -12.42
N TYR A 167 35.56 26.00 -12.77
CA TYR A 167 35.55 25.56 -14.17
C TYR A 167 34.23 25.90 -14.86
N VAL A 168 33.09 25.60 -14.23
CA VAL A 168 31.76 25.90 -14.78
C VAL A 168 31.57 27.41 -14.92
N GLU A 169 32.00 28.21 -13.95
CA GLU A 169 31.91 29.67 -14.00
C GLU A 169 32.81 30.25 -15.09
N ASN A 170 34.09 29.86 -15.14
CA ASN A 170 35.03 30.34 -16.15
C ASN A 170 34.58 29.98 -17.57
N VAL A 171 34.18 28.73 -17.80
CA VAL A 171 33.69 28.28 -19.11
C VAL A 171 32.37 28.95 -19.46
N ALA A 172 31.43 29.09 -18.53
CA ALA A 172 30.16 29.78 -18.79
C ALA A 172 30.37 31.28 -19.11
N VAL A 173 31.24 31.96 -18.37
CA VAL A 173 31.60 33.38 -18.60
C VAL A 173 32.32 33.55 -19.92
N GLU A 174 33.25 32.66 -20.28
CA GLU A 174 33.99 32.72 -21.53
C GLU A 174 33.08 32.47 -22.74
N ILE A 175 32.22 31.45 -22.67
CA ILE A 175 31.23 31.15 -23.72
C ILE A 175 30.25 32.32 -23.87
N ASP A 176 29.71 32.87 -22.76
CA ASP A 176 28.81 34.03 -22.80
C ASP A 176 29.50 35.27 -23.41
N LYS A 177 30.72 35.60 -22.98
CA LYS A 177 31.47 36.75 -23.52
C LYS A 177 31.82 36.60 -24.99
N ARG A 178 32.28 35.42 -25.43
CA ARG A 178 32.69 35.18 -26.82
C ARG A 178 31.50 35.13 -27.79
N LEU A 179 30.33 34.72 -27.33
CA LEU A 179 29.13 34.56 -28.17
C LEU A 179 28.17 35.76 -28.14
N LYS A 180 28.31 36.69 -27.20
CA LYS A 180 27.57 37.97 -27.15
C LYS A 180 27.54 38.75 -28.47
N PRO A 181 28.63 38.82 -29.26
CA PRO A 181 28.59 39.49 -30.56
C PRO A 181 27.59 38.86 -31.54
N VAL A 182 27.38 37.54 -31.51
CA VAL A 182 26.41 36.84 -32.37
C VAL A 182 24.98 37.31 -32.07
N ASP A 183 24.64 37.40 -30.78
CA ASP A 183 23.33 37.92 -30.34
C ASP A 183 23.15 39.40 -30.70
N TRP A 184 24.23 40.19 -30.65
CA TRP A 184 24.21 41.60 -31.07
C TRP A 184 23.98 41.73 -32.58
N PHE A 185 24.67 40.94 -33.40
CA PHE A 185 24.51 40.94 -34.86
C PHE A 185 23.08 40.57 -35.28
N LEU A 186 22.47 39.58 -34.64
CA LEU A 186 21.09 39.17 -34.93
C LEU A 186 20.04 40.22 -34.53
N LYS A 187 20.36 41.10 -33.56
CA LYS A 187 19.47 42.19 -33.11
C LYS A 187 19.56 43.45 -33.97
N GLN A 188 20.67 43.66 -34.68
CA GLN A 188 20.85 44.82 -35.55
C GLN A 188 20.36 44.49 -36.98
N LYS A 189 19.16 45.01 -37.31
CA LYS A 189 18.46 44.85 -38.61
C LYS A 189 18.42 43.39 -39.11
N GLY A 190 17.67 42.53 -38.42
CA GLY A 190 17.48 41.08 -38.66
C GLY A 190 16.94 40.65 -40.03
N THR A 191 17.62 41.01 -41.10
CA THR A 191 17.42 40.61 -42.51
C THR A 191 18.77 40.65 -43.20
N ASN A 192 18.92 40.03 -44.37
CA ASN A 192 20.17 39.69 -45.09
C ASN A 192 21.20 40.81 -45.34
N ILE A 193 21.13 41.97 -44.69
CA ILE A 193 21.89 43.19 -44.92
C ILE A 193 22.97 43.35 -43.85
N CYS A 194 24.23 43.51 -44.27
CA CYS A 194 25.36 43.72 -43.39
C CYS A 194 25.32 45.12 -42.72
N PRO A 195 25.41 45.24 -41.37
CA PRO A 195 25.30 46.52 -40.67
C PRO A 195 26.52 47.46 -40.85
N PHE A 196 27.61 47.00 -41.47
CA PHE A 196 28.82 47.81 -41.70
C PHE A 196 28.94 48.35 -43.13
N CYS A 197 28.38 47.64 -44.12
CA CYS A 197 28.54 47.97 -45.53
C CYS A 197 27.26 47.85 -46.36
N ASP A 198 26.11 47.59 -45.71
CA ASP A 198 24.78 47.44 -46.30
C ASP A 198 24.67 46.39 -47.43
N SER A 199 25.65 45.49 -47.56
CA SER A 199 25.62 44.41 -48.56
C SER A 199 24.62 43.30 -48.20
N VAL A 200 23.93 42.77 -49.20
CA VAL A 200 22.98 41.65 -49.03
C VAL A 200 23.73 40.32 -49.12
N SER A 201 23.71 39.50 -48.06
CA SER A 201 24.36 38.18 -48.00
C SER A 201 23.56 37.18 -47.16
N GLU A 202 22.95 36.21 -47.83
CA GLU A 202 22.25 35.08 -47.17
C GLU A 202 23.21 34.14 -46.44
N LYS A 203 24.44 33.97 -46.97
CA LYS A 203 25.45 33.09 -46.37
C LYS A 203 25.88 33.57 -44.98
N ALA A 204 25.98 34.89 -44.78
CA ALA A 204 26.33 35.47 -43.49
C ALA A 204 25.25 35.17 -42.43
N ILE A 205 23.97 35.32 -42.81
CA ILE A 205 22.84 35.04 -41.92
C ILE A 205 22.75 33.56 -41.57
N ASN A 206 22.87 32.66 -42.54
CA ASN A 206 22.85 31.22 -42.27
C ASN A 206 23.98 30.79 -41.34
N THR A 207 25.15 31.42 -41.44
CA THR A 207 26.28 31.17 -40.54
C THR A 207 25.99 31.68 -39.12
N LEU A 208 25.41 32.87 -38.97
CA LEU A 208 25.01 33.42 -37.67
C LEU A 208 23.92 32.58 -37.00
N LEU A 209 22.94 32.09 -37.75
CA LEU A 209 21.89 31.19 -37.23
C LEU A 209 22.45 29.83 -36.83
N SER A 210 23.40 29.29 -37.59
CA SER A 210 24.12 28.07 -37.22
C SER A 210 24.91 28.25 -35.91
N LEU A 211 25.65 29.36 -35.78
CA LEU A 211 26.37 29.72 -34.55
C LEU A 211 25.41 29.94 -33.36
N GLN A 212 24.24 30.51 -33.59
CA GLN A 212 23.21 30.66 -32.57
C GLN A 212 22.66 29.30 -32.11
N ASN A 213 22.43 28.36 -33.02
CA ASN A 213 22.00 27.00 -32.68
C ASN A 213 23.07 26.26 -31.87
N GLU A 214 24.34 26.33 -32.27
CA GLU A 214 25.45 25.76 -31.49
C GLU A 214 25.61 26.43 -30.12
N SER A 215 25.40 27.75 -30.03
CA SER A 215 25.34 28.48 -28.76
C SER A 215 24.23 27.95 -27.84
N GLN A 216 23.02 27.72 -28.37
CA GLN A 216 21.91 27.15 -27.60
C GLN A 216 22.20 25.72 -27.14
N LYS A 217 22.86 24.90 -27.96
CA LYS A 217 23.32 23.56 -27.56
C LYS A 217 24.34 23.63 -26.42
N ASN A 218 25.32 24.52 -26.52
CA ASN A 218 26.34 24.71 -25.46
C ASN A 218 25.71 25.21 -24.16
N LYS A 219 24.72 26.12 -24.22
CA LYS A 219 23.97 26.56 -23.02
C LYS A 219 23.25 25.39 -22.35
N LYS A 220 22.60 24.51 -23.11
CA LYS A 220 21.95 23.29 -22.56
C LYS A 220 22.96 22.35 -21.89
N VAL A 221 24.16 22.21 -22.46
CA VAL A 221 25.23 21.39 -21.86
C VAL A 221 25.75 22.02 -20.56
N LEU A 222 25.89 23.35 -20.50
CA LEU A 222 26.25 24.07 -19.27
C LEU A 222 25.16 24.03 -18.20
N GLU A 223 23.89 24.13 -18.58
CA GLU A 223 22.75 23.95 -17.68
C GLU A 223 22.68 22.52 -17.16
N ALA A 224 22.97 21.52 -18.01
CA ALA A 224 23.08 20.12 -17.61
C ALA A 224 24.30 19.86 -16.71
N SER A 225 25.44 20.54 -16.90
CA SER A 225 26.60 20.39 -16.02
C SER A 225 26.42 21.08 -14.66
N ARG A 226 25.54 22.09 -14.60
CA ARG A 226 25.01 22.67 -13.35
C ARG A 226 23.98 21.77 -12.65
N SER A 227 23.37 20.83 -13.37
CA SER A 227 22.44 19.87 -12.76
C SER A 227 23.19 18.88 -11.85
N GLU A 228 22.53 18.49 -10.76
CA GLU A 228 23.05 17.75 -9.59
C GLU A 228 23.65 16.36 -9.86
N SER A 229 23.77 15.93 -11.11
CA SER A 229 24.15 14.56 -11.51
C SER A 229 25.58 14.13 -11.14
N PHE A 230 26.42 15.06 -10.68
CA PHE A 230 27.79 14.81 -10.18
C PHE A 230 28.04 15.61 -8.89
N SER A 231 27.24 15.38 -7.86
CA SER A 231 27.36 16.06 -6.57
C SER A 231 27.77 15.07 -5.48
N PHE A 232 28.92 15.30 -4.85
CA PHE A 232 29.42 14.49 -3.72
C PHE A 232 28.79 14.91 -2.37
N GLU A 233 27.59 15.52 -2.38
CA GLU A 233 26.95 16.03 -1.17
C GLU A 233 26.60 14.92 -0.18
N LYS A 234 26.26 13.71 -0.67
CA LYS A 234 26.03 12.56 0.20
C LYS A 234 27.33 12.11 0.88
N GLU A 235 28.40 11.91 0.11
CA GLU A 235 29.71 11.52 0.62
C GLU A 235 30.24 12.57 1.61
N LYS A 236 30.07 13.86 1.31
CA LYS A 236 30.41 14.97 2.21
C LYS A 236 29.62 14.92 3.51
N GLY A 237 28.34 14.57 3.45
CA GLY A 237 27.51 14.28 4.62
C GLY A 237 28.09 13.13 5.46
N ASP A 238 28.43 12.01 4.80
CA ASP A 238 28.99 10.82 5.45
C ASP A 238 30.34 11.13 6.13
N TYR A 239 31.23 11.89 5.48
CA TYR A 239 32.51 12.31 6.07
C TYR A 239 32.30 13.21 7.29
N LYS A 240 31.37 14.17 7.23
CA LYS A 240 31.06 15.05 8.38
C LYS A 240 30.55 14.25 9.58
N GLU A 241 29.70 13.25 9.35
CA GLU A 241 29.17 12.42 10.43
C GLU A 241 30.26 11.52 11.02
N LYS A 242 31.10 10.90 10.19
CA LYS A 242 32.26 10.12 10.64
C LYS A 242 33.24 10.95 11.48
N ILE A 243 33.52 12.19 11.06
CA ILE A 243 34.35 13.14 11.82
C ILE A 243 33.76 13.39 13.20
N ARG A 244 32.45 13.72 13.28
CA ARG A 244 31.77 13.95 14.56
C ARG A 244 31.78 12.72 15.47
N CYS A 245 31.64 11.51 14.92
CA CYS A 245 31.76 10.28 15.69
C CYS A 245 33.17 10.12 16.26
N LYS A 246 34.22 10.30 15.44
CA LYS A 246 35.62 10.20 15.89
C LYS A 246 36.00 11.28 16.91
N GLU A 247 35.54 12.52 16.73
CA GLU A 247 35.74 13.59 17.72
C GLU A 247 35.11 13.23 19.08
N ARG A 248 33.93 12.62 19.09
CA ARG A 248 33.31 12.11 20.34
C ARG A 248 34.15 11.01 20.99
N GLU A 249 34.71 10.08 20.22
CA GLU A 249 35.59 9.03 20.77
C GLU A 249 36.87 9.61 21.39
N ILE A 250 37.48 10.61 20.76
CA ILE A 250 38.67 11.29 21.30
C ILE A 250 38.35 11.99 22.61
N ILE A 251 37.22 12.72 22.69
CA ILE A 251 36.78 13.38 23.93
C ILE A 251 36.61 12.37 25.06
N LYS A 252 36.05 11.18 24.78
CA LYS A 252 35.94 10.10 25.79
C LYS A 252 37.31 9.66 26.30
N ILE A 253 38.28 9.45 25.41
CA ILE A 253 39.64 9.06 25.81
C ILE A 253 40.30 10.19 26.62
N ASP A 254 40.20 11.44 26.17
CA ASP A 254 40.77 12.60 26.86
C ASP A 254 40.21 12.75 28.29
N ASN A 255 38.88 12.59 28.48
CA ASN A 255 38.26 12.58 29.80
C ASN A 255 38.84 11.49 30.71
N ASN A 256 39.00 10.27 30.19
CA ASN A 256 39.54 9.14 30.95
C ASN A 256 41.02 9.34 31.30
N ILE A 257 41.82 9.89 30.38
CA ILE A 257 43.21 10.29 30.65
C ILE A 257 43.24 11.36 31.73
N GLN A 258 42.35 12.35 31.68
CA GLN A 258 42.26 13.39 32.70
C GLN A 258 41.90 12.81 34.07
N ILE A 259 40.95 11.89 34.15
CA ILE A 259 40.61 11.17 35.40
C ILE A 259 41.81 10.41 35.95
N LEU A 260 42.62 9.79 35.11
CA LEU A 260 43.84 9.11 35.55
C LEU A 260 44.93 10.11 35.99
N ARG A 261 45.08 11.23 35.28
CA ARG A 261 46.10 12.26 35.54
C ARG A 261 45.74 13.26 36.63
N ASP A 262 44.48 13.33 37.05
CA ASP A 262 44.05 14.17 38.17
C ASP A 262 44.77 13.70 39.44
N GLU A 263 45.90 14.36 39.71
CA GLU A 263 46.60 14.27 40.98
C GLU A 263 45.74 14.96 42.04
N ASP A 264 45.02 14.18 42.83
CA ASP A 264 44.53 14.66 44.11
C ASP A 264 45.75 15.01 44.97
N ARG A 265 46.16 16.27 44.85
CA ARG A 265 47.10 16.98 45.73
C ARG A 265 46.55 16.95 47.15
N LYS A 266 46.73 15.83 47.86
CA LYS A 266 46.84 15.65 49.32
C LYS A 266 46.68 14.17 49.66
N ASN A 267 47.79 13.52 50.00
CA ASN A 267 47.88 12.13 50.49
C ASN A 267 47.04 11.79 51.76
N TYR A 268 46.24 12.72 52.29
CA TYR A 268 45.57 12.59 53.59
C TYR A 268 44.06 12.29 53.54
N LYS A 269 43.43 12.10 52.36
CA LYS A 269 41.98 11.80 52.24
C LYS A 269 41.57 10.50 51.55
N LYS A 270 42.51 9.63 51.17
CA LYS A 270 42.26 8.41 50.38
C LYS A 270 41.10 7.52 50.88
N LEU A 271 40.94 7.32 52.19
CA LEU A 271 39.88 6.45 52.72
C LEU A 271 38.48 7.05 52.56
N GLN A 272 38.32 8.35 52.85
CA GLN A 272 37.03 9.03 52.72
C GLN A 272 36.58 9.06 51.26
N ASP A 273 37.52 9.32 50.35
CA ASP A 273 37.28 9.38 48.92
C ASP A 273 36.88 8.01 48.36
N ILE A 274 37.48 6.91 48.86
CA ILE A 274 37.11 5.54 48.49
C ILE A 274 35.67 5.19 48.93
N PHE A 275 35.26 5.57 50.14
CA PHE A 275 33.89 5.31 50.61
C PHE A 275 32.85 6.16 49.86
N GLU A 276 33.12 7.44 49.60
CA GLU A 276 32.25 8.29 48.79
C GLU A 276 32.11 7.76 47.36
N PHE A 277 33.23 7.33 46.77
CA PHE A 277 33.26 6.71 45.45
C PHE A 277 32.48 5.39 45.42
N SER A 278 32.61 4.54 46.43
CA SER A 278 31.84 3.30 46.55
C SER A 278 30.34 3.55 46.60
N GLY A 279 29.88 4.57 47.35
CA GLY A 279 28.47 4.97 47.37
C GLY A 279 27.96 5.49 46.02
N LYS A 280 28.79 6.23 45.28
CA LYS A 280 28.47 6.67 43.91
C LYS A 280 28.34 5.48 42.95
N ILE A 281 29.23 4.49 43.02
CA ILE A 281 29.13 3.27 42.23
C ILE A 281 27.83 2.53 42.54
N GLU A 282 27.45 2.38 43.80
CA GLU A 282 26.21 1.70 44.18
C GLU A 282 24.99 2.37 43.54
N HIS A 283 24.90 3.69 43.62
CA HIS A 283 23.81 4.45 43.00
C HIS A 283 23.77 4.28 41.46
N VAL A 284 24.94 4.32 40.81
CA VAL A 284 25.04 4.08 39.35
C VAL A 284 24.61 2.66 38.99
N LEU A 285 25.02 1.65 39.77
CA LEU A 285 24.65 0.26 39.56
C LEU A 285 23.14 0.03 39.74
N GLU A 286 22.50 0.71 40.70
CA GLU A 286 21.05 0.69 40.88
C GLU A 286 20.31 1.30 39.68
N ASN A 287 20.78 2.44 39.18
CA ASN A 287 20.19 3.08 38.00
C ASN A 287 20.36 2.22 36.74
N LEU A 288 21.52 1.57 36.56
CA LEU A 288 21.74 0.62 35.47
C LEU A 288 20.87 -0.63 35.56
N ALA A 289 20.53 -1.07 36.77
CA ALA A 289 19.60 -2.18 36.95
C ALA A 289 18.18 -1.83 36.47
N LYS A 290 17.76 -0.56 36.61
CA LYS A 290 16.46 -0.06 36.11
C LYS A 290 16.41 0.03 34.58
N ILE A 291 17.54 0.36 33.94
CA ILE A 291 17.65 0.57 32.49
C ILE A 291 18.00 -0.73 31.74
N SER A 292 18.54 -1.73 32.44
CA SER A 292 18.90 -3.03 31.87
C SER A 292 17.75 -3.59 31.01
N PRO A 293 18.03 -4.06 29.78
CA PRO A 293 17.02 -4.70 28.94
C PRO A 293 16.29 -5.79 29.74
N SER A 294 14.98 -5.62 29.92
CA SER A 294 14.23 -6.52 30.79
C SER A 294 14.05 -7.86 30.11
N ALA A 295 14.45 -8.95 30.77
CA ALA A 295 14.12 -10.31 30.31
C ALA A 295 12.60 -10.48 30.10
N GLN A 296 11.80 -9.75 30.87
CA GLN A 296 10.34 -9.73 30.77
C GLN A 296 9.83 -9.29 29.40
N LEU A 297 10.35 -8.18 28.84
CA LEU A 297 9.96 -7.70 27.49
C LEU A 297 10.32 -8.71 26.40
N VAL A 298 11.46 -9.40 26.53
CA VAL A 298 11.89 -10.43 25.58
C VAL A 298 10.92 -11.62 25.62
N ILE A 299 10.59 -12.10 26.82
CA ILE A 299 9.60 -13.19 27.02
C ILE A 299 8.23 -12.79 26.46
N GLU A 300 7.81 -11.54 26.65
CA GLU A 300 6.54 -11.06 26.10
C GLU A 300 6.54 -11.00 24.57
N LEU A 301 7.64 -10.59 23.95
CA LEU A 301 7.79 -10.59 22.49
C LEU A 301 7.76 -12.01 21.92
N GLU A 302 8.43 -12.97 22.57
CA GLU A 302 8.39 -14.38 22.18
C GLU A 302 6.96 -14.95 22.24
N LYS A 303 6.19 -14.63 23.28
CA LYS A 303 4.78 -15.02 23.39
C LYS A 303 3.92 -14.44 22.27
N ILE A 304 4.08 -13.14 21.97
CA ILE A 304 3.34 -12.49 20.88
C ILE A 304 3.69 -13.15 19.54
N ALA A 305 4.97 -13.47 19.31
CA ALA A 305 5.41 -14.13 18.09
C ALA A 305 4.79 -15.54 17.94
N GLU A 306 4.71 -16.31 19.03
CA GLU A 306 4.06 -17.63 19.04
C GLU A 306 2.55 -17.52 18.74
N GLU A 307 1.86 -16.58 19.38
CA GLU A 307 0.43 -16.32 19.12
C GLU A 307 0.17 -15.89 17.67
N LEU A 308 1.00 -15.00 17.13
CA LEU A 308 0.95 -14.57 15.73
C LEU A 308 1.16 -15.75 14.77
N ALA A 309 2.13 -16.62 15.05
CA ALA A 309 2.38 -17.82 14.23
C ALA A 309 1.15 -18.75 14.21
N GLY A 310 0.53 -18.97 15.36
CA GLY A 310 -0.70 -19.75 15.48
C GLY A 310 -1.87 -19.15 14.69
N LYS A 311 -2.14 -17.86 14.86
CA LYS A 311 -3.22 -17.15 14.15
C LYS A 311 -2.99 -17.11 12.63
N ARG A 312 -1.75 -16.86 12.18
CA ARG A 312 -1.39 -16.88 10.75
C ARG A 312 -1.57 -18.26 10.11
N LYS A 313 -1.23 -19.33 10.84
CA LYS A 313 -1.47 -20.71 10.37
C LYS A 313 -2.96 -20.99 10.20
N LYS A 314 -3.78 -20.59 11.18
CA LYS A 314 -5.24 -20.71 11.11
C LYS A 314 -5.83 -19.91 9.94
N LEU A 315 -5.35 -18.67 9.75
CA LEU A 315 -5.77 -17.81 8.65
C LEU A 315 -5.44 -18.43 7.28
N ARG A 316 -4.27 -19.06 7.13
CA ARG A 316 -3.89 -19.75 5.89
C ARG A 316 -4.86 -20.87 5.51
N GLY A 317 -5.17 -21.75 6.45
CA GLY A 317 -6.13 -22.83 6.21
C GLY A 317 -7.54 -22.32 5.85
N LEU A 318 -7.96 -21.19 6.45
CA LEU A 318 -9.20 -20.53 6.06
C LEU A 318 -9.11 -19.91 4.66
N LYS A 319 -8.01 -19.26 4.28
CA LYS A 319 -7.85 -18.68 2.94
C LYS A 319 -7.90 -19.73 1.83
N GLU A 320 -7.37 -20.93 2.07
CA GLU A 320 -7.49 -22.06 1.13
C GLU A 320 -8.95 -22.52 0.96
N LYS A 321 -9.71 -22.63 2.07
CA LYS A 321 -11.14 -22.98 2.02
C LYS A 321 -12.00 -21.89 1.36
N PHE A 322 -11.63 -20.62 1.56
CA PHE A 322 -12.32 -19.44 1.07
C PHE A 322 -11.63 -18.85 -0.16
N ASP A 323 -11.03 -19.69 -1.00
CA ASP A 323 -10.27 -19.25 -2.18
C ASP A 323 -11.12 -18.36 -3.11
N LYS A 324 -10.61 -17.14 -3.36
CA LYS A 324 -11.32 -16.11 -4.13
C LYS A 324 -11.52 -16.55 -5.58
N GLU A 325 -10.46 -17.00 -6.23
CA GLU A 325 -10.48 -17.30 -7.67
C GLU A 325 -11.45 -18.44 -7.99
N HIS A 326 -11.46 -19.46 -7.14
CA HIS A 326 -12.39 -20.58 -7.23
C HIS A 326 -13.85 -20.14 -7.05
N CYS A 327 -14.12 -19.26 -6.08
CA CYS A 327 -15.46 -18.71 -5.88
C CYS A 327 -15.93 -17.90 -7.10
N LEU A 328 -15.08 -16.99 -7.60
CA LEU A 328 -15.41 -16.17 -8.76
C LEU A 328 -15.59 -17.02 -10.02
N LYS A 329 -14.79 -18.06 -10.20
CA LYS A 329 -14.96 -19.02 -11.29
C LYS A 329 -16.34 -19.71 -11.24
N LYS A 330 -16.73 -20.22 -10.07
CA LYS A 330 -18.06 -20.83 -9.88
C LYS A 330 -19.21 -19.87 -10.17
N VAL A 331 -19.07 -18.60 -9.80
CA VAL A 331 -20.04 -17.55 -10.14
C VAL A 331 -20.14 -17.36 -11.66
N SER A 332 -19.00 -17.20 -12.33
CA SER A 332 -18.97 -17.09 -13.79
C SER A 332 -19.57 -18.31 -14.50
N ASP A 333 -19.32 -19.51 -13.99
CA ASP A 333 -19.83 -20.76 -14.55
C ASP A 333 -21.35 -20.88 -14.37
N ALA A 334 -21.88 -20.50 -13.21
CA ALA A 334 -23.33 -20.43 -12.97
C ALA A 334 -24.01 -19.40 -13.88
N ILE A 335 -23.40 -18.22 -14.08
CA ILE A 335 -23.93 -17.20 -15.00
C ILE A 335 -23.93 -17.71 -16.45
N ALA A 336 -22.90 -18.46 -16.84
CA ALA A 336 -22.77 -19.00 -18.20
C ALA A 336 -23.93 -19.94 -18.58
N ASN A 337 -24.55 -20.62 -17.60
CA ASN A 337 -25.74 -21.46 -17.86
C ASN A 337 -26.89 -20.64 -18.46
N TYR A 338 -27.08 -19.41 -17.98
CA TYR A 338 -28.17 -18.53 -18.42
C TYR A 338 -27.80 -17.68 -19.64
N VAL A 339 -26.52 -17.32 -19.79
CA VAL A 339 -26.03 -16.64 -21.02
C VAL A 339 -26.31 -17.49 -22.27
N LYS A 340 -26.23 -18.82 -22.16
CA LYS A 340 -26.54 -19.74 -23.28
C LYS A 340 -28.01 -19.72 -23.70
N ILE A 341 -28.92 -19.43 -22.78
CA ILE A 341 -30.37 -19.47 -23.02
C ILE A 341 -30.86 -18.12 -23.55
N LEU A 342 -30.43 -17.03 -22.94
CA LEU A 342 -30.90 -15.69 -23.26
C LEU A 342 -30.47 -15.22 -24.66
N PRO A 343 -31.23 -14.28 -25.27
CA PRO A 343 -30.95 -13.73 -26.60
C PRO A 343 -29.78 -12.73 -26.54
N ILE A 344 -28.57 -13.26 -26.38
CA ILE A 344 -27.32 -12.50 -26.32
C ILE A 344 -26.52 -12.70 -27.61
N GLU A 345 -25.98 -11.62 -28.15
CA GLU A 345 -25.12 -11.68 -29.33
C GLU A 345 -23.79 -12.39 -29.05
N ASN A 346 -23.42 -13.32 -29.93
CA ASN A 346 -22.19 -14.12 -29.83
C ASN A 346 -22.03 -14.83 -28.47
N LYS A 347 -23.14 -15.25 -27.85
CA LYS A 347 -23.19 -15.81 -26.48
C LYS A 347 -22.21 -16.95 -26.19
N GLU A 348 -21.83 -17.74 -27.20
CA GLU A 348 -20.86 -18.83 -27.10
C GLU A 348 -19.44 -18.32 -26.79
N GLN A 349 -19.16 -17.07 -27.14
CA GLN A 349 -17.86 -16.41 -26.98
C GLN A 349 -17.85 -15.39 -25.82
N ARG A 350 -18.89 -15.35 -24.99
CA ARG A 350 -19.06 -14.35 -23.93
C ARG A 350 -18.99 -15.01 -22.56
N ARG A 351 -18.03 -14.57 -21.75
CA ARG A 351 -17.92 -14.99 -20.35
C ARG A 351 -18.07 -13.79 -19.42
N VAL A 352 -19.04 -13.87 -18.51
CA VAL A 352 -19.28 -12.82 -17.52
C VAL A 352 -18.27 -12.96 -16.37
N LEU A 353 -17.61 -11.86 -16.03
CA LEU A 353 -16.67 -11.74 -14.93
C LEU A 353 -17.21 -10.75 -13.91
N LEU A 354 -17.42 -11.24 -12.68
CA LEU A 354 -17.76 -10.41 -11.52
C LEU A 354 -16.62 -10.49 -10.53
N ASP A 355 -15.98 -9.35 -10.25
CA ASP A 355 -14.99 -9.24 -9.18
C ASP A 355 -15.16 -7.88 -8.49
N PRO A 356 -15.75 -7.83 -7.28
CA PRO A 356 -16.02 -6.56 -6.60
C PRO A 356 -14.75 -5.80 -6.21
N ASP A 357 -13.60 -6.49 -6.10
CA ASP A 357 -12.33 -5.84 -5.77
C ASP A 357 -11.85 -5.00 -6.98
N VAL A 358 -12.14 -5.45 -8.20
CA VAL A 358 -11.82 -4.75 -9.45
C VAL A 358 -12.93 -3.76 -9.80
N SER A 359 -14.17 -4.22 -9.92
CA SER A 359 -15.32 -3.40 -10.32
C SER A 359 -16.64 -4.02 -9.91
N VAL A 360 -17.60 -3.18 -9.51
CA VAL A 360 -18.97 -3.62 -9.17
C VAL A 360 -19.86 -3.83 -10.41
N GLY A 361 -19.44 -3.33 -11.58
CA GLY A 361 -20.15 -3.54 -12.85
C GLY A 361 -19.84 -4.88 -13.52
N ILE A 362 -20.70 -5.30 -14.45
CA ILE A 362 -20.49 -6.50 -15.28
C ILE A 362 -19.33 -6.26 -16.23
N ARG A 363 -18.34 -7.14 -16.18
CA ARG A 363 -17.29 -7.25 -17.19
C ARG A 363 -17.52 -8.51 -18.01
N ILE A 364 -17.23 -8.42 -19.30
CA ILE A 364 -17.45 -9.50 -20.25
C ILE A 364 -16.13 -9.76 -20.97
N GLU A 365 -15.63 -10.97 -20.83
CA GLU A 365 -14.50 -11.51 -21.57
C GLU A 365 -15.02 -12.10 -22.89
N ASP A 366 -14.39 -11.70 -23.99
CA ASP A 366 -14.48 -12.41 -25.26
C ASP A 366 -13.51 -13.60 -25.22
N THR A 367 -14.03 -14.83 -25.17
CA THR A 367 -13.19 -16.02 -24.90
C THR A 367 -12.22 -16.34 -26.04
N ARG A 368 -12.47 -15.83 -27.25
CA ARG A 368 -11.65 -15.99 -28.45
C ARG A 368 -10.50 -14.99 -28.50
N THR A 369 -10.76 -13.72 -28.24
CA THR A 369 -9.75 -12.64 -28.28
C THR A 369 -9.09 -12.36 -26.94
N LYS A 370 -9.66 -12.86 -25.83
CA LYS A 370 -9.29 -12.55 -24.44
C LYS A 370 -9.44 -11.09 -24.04
N ASN A 371 -10.12 -10.29 -24.88
CA ASN A 371 -10.42 -8.90 -24.55
C ASN A 371 -11.53 -8.83 -23.50
N ILE A 372 -11.31 -8.01 -22.46
CA ILE A 372 -12.29 -7.77 -21.40
C ILE A 372 -12.86 -6.37 -21.58
N ASN A 373 -14.18 -6.29 -21.75
CA ASN A 373 -14.91 -5.03 -21.87
C ASN A 373 -15.95 -4.91 -20.75
N PHE A 374 -16.25 -3.67 -20.36
CA PHE A 374 -17.40 -3.39 -19.50
C PHE A 374 -18.70 -3.49 -20.30
N LEU A 375 -19.80 -3.83 -19.62
CA LEU A 375 -21.11 -4.00 -20.25
C LEU A 375 -21.53 -2.79 -21.09
N TYR A 376 -21.35 -1.56 -20.59
CA TYR A 376 -21.68 -0.32 -21.31
C TYR A 376 -20.98 -0.16 -22.68
N LYS A 377 -19.90 -0.92 -22.96
CA LYS A 377 -19.20 -0.90 -24.26
C LYS A 377 -19.76 -1.89 -25.28
N LEU A 378 -20.55 -2.87 -24.85
CA LEU A 378 -21.07 -3.95 -25.71
C LEU A 378 -22.41 -3.62 -26.37
N GLY A 379 -22.95 -2.42 -26.14
CA GLY A 379 -23.93 -1.74 -27.00
C GLY A 379 -25.21 -2.53 -27.33
N SER A 380 -26.21 -2.47 -26.46
CA SER A 380 -27.65 -2.41 -26.78
C SER A 380 -28.45 -2.55 -25.48
N GLY A 381 -29.63 -1.94 -25.39
CA GLY A 381 -30.52 -2.15 -24.23
C GLY A 381 -30.83 -3.64 -24.03
N ALA A 382 -30.99 -4.37 -25.14
CA ALA A 382 -31.15 -5.82 -25.20
C ALA A 382 -30.00 -6.60 -24.54
N ASN A 383 -28.75 -6.30 -24.90
CA ASN A 383 -27.58 -6.95 -24.30
C ASN A 383 -27.48 -6.61 -22.81
N HIS A 384 -27.66 -5.34 -22.42
CA HIS A 384 -27.59 -4.95 -21.00
C HIS A 384 -28.59 -5.75 -20.15
N MET A 385 -29.84 -5.79 -20.61
CA MET A 385 -30.92 -6.52 -19.97
C MET A 385 -30.63 -8.02 -19.85
N CYS A 386 -30.20 -8.67 -20.94
CA CYS A 386 -29.93 -10.10 -20.93
C CYS A 386 -28.72 -10.46 -20.05
N PHE A 387 -27.65 -9.67 -20.05
CA PHE A 387 -26.51 -9.91 -19.16
C PHE A 387 -26.86 -9.69 -17.68
N HIS A 388 -27.74 -8.72 -17.37
CA HIS A 388 -28.26 -8.54 -16.01
C HIS A 388 -29.09 -9.72 -15.56
N LEU A 389 -30.02 -10.19 -16.39
CA LEU A 389 -30.84 -11.37 -16.09
C LEU A 389 -29.98 -12.62 -15.89
N ALA A 390 -29.03 -12.89 -16.80
CA ALA A 390 -28.09 -14.00 -16.65
C ALA A 390 -27.30 -13.90 -15.33
N THR A 391 -26.85 -12.69 -14.99
CA THR A 391 -26.10 -12.41 -13.78
C THR A 391 -26.94 -12.67 -12.52
N MET A 392 -28.18 -12.18 -12.47
CA MET A 392 -29.06 -12.36 -11.31
C MET A 392 -29.41 -13.82 -11.09
N LEU A 393 -29.78 -14.55 -12.16
CA LEU A 393 -30.08 -15.98 -12.09
C LEU A 393 -28.83 -16.78 -11.66
N GLY A 394 -27.68 -16.53 -12.29
CA GLY A 394 -26.43 -17.20 -11.94
C GLY A 394 -25.95 -16.92 -10.52
N LEU A 395 -26.12 -15.69 -10.03
CA LEU A 395 -25.82 -15.36 -8.64
C LEU A 395 -26.73 -16.10 -7.67
N HIS A 396 -28.04 -16.14 -7.93
CA HIS A 396 -28.97 -16.89 -7.08
C HIS A 396 -28.68 -18.40 -7.09
N GLU A 397 -28.37 -19.00 -8.23
CA GLU A 397 -27.93 -20.41 -8.34
C GLU A 397 -26.66 -20.64 -7.51
N TYR A 398 -25.67 -19.74 -7.63
CA TYR A 398 -24.45 -19.83 -6.86
C TYR A 398 -24.72 -19.75 -5.34
N PHE A 399 -25.58 -18.83 -4.91
CA PHE A 399 -25.93 -18.65 -3.50
C PHE A 399 -26.65 -19.86 -2.90
N LEU A 400 -27.56 -20.50 -3.65
CA LEU A 400 -28.22 -21.75 -3.23
C LEU A 400 -27.22 -22.90 -3.03
N ASN A 401 -26.11 -22.91 -3.78
CA ASN A 401 -25.08 -23.94 -3.72
C ASN A 401 -23.97 -23.69 -2.67
N LEU A 402 -23.93 -22.51 -2.04
CA LEU A 402 -22.95 -22.19 -0.99
C LEU A 402 -22.97 -23.15 0.22
N PRO A 403 -24.15 -23.52 0.77
CA PRO A 403 -24.24 -24.45 1.91
C PRO A 403 -23.57 -25.79 1.66
N SER A 404 -23.67 -26.34 0.45
CA SER A 404 -23.04 -27.60 0.05
C SER A 404 -21.50 -27.55 0.13
N SER A 405 -20.92 -26.35 0.11
CA SER A 405 -19.47 -26.11 0.27
C SER A 405 -19.08 -25.68 1.71
N GLY A 406 -19.99 -25.81 2.68
CA GLY A 406 -19.79 -25.37 4.06
C GLY A 406 -19.73 -23.85 4.22
N LYS A 407 -20.37 -23.10 3.32
CA LYS A 407 -20.46 -21.63 3.31
C LYS A 407 -21.89 -21.18 3.57
N LYS A 408 -22.06 -20.01 4.17
CA LYS A 408 -23.39 -19.49 4.52
C LYS A 408 -24.01 -18.75 3.33
N ASN A 409 -25.26 -19.06 3.01
CA ASN A 409 -26.07 -18.22 2.13
C ASN A 409 -26.70 -17.08 2.95
N TYR A 410 -26.47 -15.83 2.53
CA TYR A 410 -27.02 -14.63 3.14
C TYR A 410 -28.17 -14.01 2.32
N ILE A 411 -28.41 -14.52 1.13
CA ILE A 411 -29.37 -13.96 0.17
C ILE A 411 -30.67 -14.79 0.22
N PRO A 412 -31.82 -14.16 0.43
CA PRO A 412 -33.10 -14.85 0.36
C PRO A 412 -33.35 -15.43 -1.03
N SER A 413 -34.02 -16.59 -1.07
CA SER A 413 -34.41 -17.27 -2.30
C SER A 413 -35.65 -16.62 -2.94
N LEU A 414 -35.60 -15.31 -3.18
CA LEU A 414 -36.65 -14.51 -3.81
C LEU A 414 -36.03 -13.53 -4.81
N LEU A 415 -36.57 -13.51 -6.03
CA LEU A 415 -36.22 -12.58 -7.10
C LEU A 415 -37.49 -11.93 -7.66
N VAL A 416 -37.53 -10.61 -7.71
CA VAL A 416 -38.64 -9.85 -8.29
C VAL A 416 -38.10 -9.04 -9.47
N LEU A 417 -38.64 -9.28 -10.66
CA LEU A 417 -38.20 -8.67 -11.91
C LEU A 417 -39.31 -7.77 -12.45
N ASP A 418 -38.99 -6.51 -12.70
CA ASP A 418 -39.91 -5.51 -13.23
C ASP A 418 -39.61 -5.24 -14.71
N GLN A 419 -40.56 -5.64 -15.57
CA GLN A 419 -40.49 -5.58 -17.03
C GLN A 419 -39.18 -6.14 -17.62
N PRO A 420 -38.83 -7.41 -17.33
CA PRO A 420 -37.60 -8.02 -17.82
C PRO A 420 -37.56 -8.21 -19.34
N SER A 421 -38.62 -7.87 -20.09
CA SER A 421 -38.66 -7.92 -21.56
C SER A 421 -38.86 -6.57 -22.26
N GLN A 422 -38.78 -5.45 -21.54
CA GLN A 422 -39.08 -4.09 -22.03
C GLN A 422 -38.45 -3.70 -23.38
N VAL A 423 -37.27 -4.23 -23.71
CA VAL A 423 -36.52 -3.91 -24.94
C VAL A 423 -37.01 -4.66 -26.17
N TYR A 424 -37.81 -5.71 -25.96
CA TYR A 424 -38.41 -6.57 -26.98
C TYR A 424 -39.92 -6.39 -27.04
N PHE A 425 -40.49 -5.34 -26.43
CA PHE A 425 -41.93 -5.11 -26.46
C PHE A 425 -42.30 -4.23 -27.66
N PRO A 426 -42.90 -4.77 -28.75
CA PRO A 426 -43.46 -3.95 -29.82
C PRO A 426 -44.69 -3.18 -29.34
N GLU A 427 -44.80 -1.91 -29.75
CA GLU A 427 -45.97 -1.04 -29.47
C GLU A 427 -47.30 -1.66 -29.99
N ASP A 428 -47.23 -2.59 -30.96
CA ASP A 428 -48.38 -3.18 -31.66
C ASP A 428 -48.44 -4.72 -31.61
N PHE A 429 -48.39 -5.35 -30.43
CA PHE A 429 -48.58 -6.81 -30.28
C PHE A 429 -49.88 -7.35 -30.92
N LYS A 430 -50.90 -6.50 -31.12
CA LYS A 430 -52.18 -6.84 -31.75
C LYS A 430 -52.16 -6.84 -33.29
N ASP A 431 -51.09 -6.33 -33.90
CA ASP A 431 -51.09 -6.06 -35.34
C ASP A 431 -50.56 -7.20 -36.19
N LEU A 432 -49.99 -8.27 -35.61
CA LEU A 432 -49.55 -9.47 -36.35
C LEU A 432 -50.63 -10.07 -37.26
N GLN A 433 -51.91 -9.85 -36.93
CA GLN A 433 -53.07 -10.32 -37.69
C GLN A 433 -53.56 -9.33 -38.76
N LYS A 434 -52.94 -8.15 -38.91
CA LYS A 434 -53.28 -7.21 -39.99
C LYS A 434 -52.54 -7.63 -41.26
N ASP A 435 -53.30 -7.93 -42.32
CA ASP A 435 -52.77 -8.37 -43.61
C ASP A 435 -51.83 -7.33 -44.28
N ASN A 436 -51.97 -6.04 -43.94
CA ASN A 436 -51.24 -4.91 -44.54
C ASN A 436 -49.90 -4.55 -43.87
N LEU A 437 -49.36 -5.35 -42.94
CA LEU A 437 -48.03 -5.08 -42.36
C LEU A 437 -46.89 -5.48 -43.30
N GLU A 438 -45.90 -4.59 -43.45
CA GLU A 438 -44.64 -4.86 -44.17
C GLU A 438 -43.93 -6.12 -43.65
N LYS A 439 -43.33 -6.90 -44.55
CA LYS A 439 -42.65 -8.18 -44.22
C LYS A 439 -41.57 -8.01 -43.13
N ASP A 440 -40.82 -6.92 -43.18
CA ASP A 440 -39.75 -6.65 -42.21
C ASP A 440 -40.29 -6.34 -40.80
N LYS A 441 -41.44 -5.65 -40.71
CA LYS A 441 -42.13 -5.42 -39.43
C LYS A 441 -42.69 -6.71 -38.83
N LYS A 442 -43.30 -7.57 -39.66
CA LYS A 442 -43.77 -8.90 -39.21
C LYS A 442 -42.62 -9.76 -38.68
N LYS A 443 -41.47 -9.75 -39.37
CA LYS A 443 -40.26 -10.47 -38.94
C LYS A 443 -39.74 -9.96 -37.60
N LYS A 444 -39.63 -8.63 -37.43
CA LYS A 444 -39.18 -8.01 -36.18
C LYS A 444 -40.07 -8.37 -34.99
N ILE A 445 -41.40 -8.25 -35.15
CA ILE A 445 -42.34 -8.62 -34.07
C ILE A 445 -42.20 -10.11 -33.70
N SER A 446 -41.99 -10.99 -34.69
CA SER A 446 -41.75 -12.41 -34.43
C SER A 446 -40.44 -12.66 -33.66
N GLU A 447 -39.36 -11.94 -34.00
CA GLU A 447 -38.07 -12.02 -33.29
C GLU A 447 -38.20 -11.52 -31.84
N ASP A 448 -38.90 -10.41 -31.63
CA ASP A 448 -39.19 -9.81 -30.33
C ASP A 448 -39.99 -10.76 -29.41
N ILE A 449 -41.00 -11.46 -29.96
CA ILE A 449 -41.74 -12.50 -29.25
C ILE A 449 -40.81 -13.65 -28.85
N GLN A 450 -40.00 -14.16 -29.79
CA GLN A 450 -39.07 -15.25 -29.51
C GLN A 450 -38.06 -14.88 -28.42
N ASN A 451 -37.50 -13.66 -28.49
CA ASN A 451 -36.57 -13.15 -27.49
C ASN A 451 -37.22 -13.04 -26.11
N THR A 452 -38.48 -12.59 -26.07
CA THR A 452 -39.26 -12.54 -24.83
C THR A 452 -39.53 -13.94 -24.27
N THR A 453 -39.90 -14.91 -25.12
CA THR A 453 -40.07 -16.31 -24.71
C THR A 453 -38.78 -16.90 -24.10
N LEU A 454 -37.61 -16.57 -24.66
CA LEU A 454 -36.32 -17.02 -24.11
C LEU A 454 -36.04 -16.48 -22.70
N ILE A 455 -36.53 -15.30 -22.36
CA ILE A 455 -36.39 -14.72 -21.01
C ILE A 455 -37.20 -15.53 -19.99
N PHE A 456 -38.46 -15.81 -20.31
CA PHE A 456 -39.32 -16.67 -19.47
C PHE A 456 -38.76 -18.08 -19.36
N LYS A 457 -38.27 -18.65 -20.47
CA LYS A 457 -37.60 -19.95 -20.50
C LYS A 457 -36.35 -19.98 -19.61
N ALA A 458 -35.52 -18.93 -19.61
CA ALA A 458 -34.36 -18.86 -18.75
C ALA A 458 -34.75 -18.89 -17.25
N CYS A 459 -35.83 -18.21 -16.88
CA CYS A 459 -36.37 -18.27 -15.51
C CYS A 459 -36.92 -19.67 -15.18
N SER A 460 -37.67 -20.28 -16.09
CA SER A 460 -38.20 -21.65 -15.94
C SER A 460 -37.08 -22.68 -15.78
N GLU A 461 -36.04 -22.62 -16.59
CA GLU A 461 -34.86 -23.49 -16.49
C GLU A 461 -34.06 -23.24 -15.20
N PHE A 462 -33.93 -21.98 -14.76
CA PHE A 462 -33.35 -21.67 -13.45
C PHE A 462 -34.11 -22.38 -12.33
N MET A 463 -35.44 -22.33 -12.34
CA MET A 463 -36.28 -22.98 -11.32
C MET A 463 -36.05 -24.49 -11.29
N LYS A 464 -36.06 -25.14 -12.45
CA LYS A 464 -35.83 -26.59 -12.57
C LYS A 464 -34.44 -27.00 -12.08
N ASN A 465 -33.40 -26.31 -12.54
CA ASN A 465 -32.00 -26.63 -12.21
C ASN A 465 -31.70 -26.45 -10.72
N ASN A 466 -32.48 -25.63 -10.02
CA ASN A 466 -32.30 -25.32 -8.61
C ASN A 466 -33.39 -25.94 -7.71
N ASN A 467 -34.04 -27.02 -8.15
CA ASN A 467 -35.06 -27.76 -7.39
C ASN A 467 -36.18 -26.86 -6.84
N PHE A 468 -36.54 -25.81 -7.58
CA PHE A 468 -37.59 -24.86 -7.20
C PHE A 468 -37.38 -24.18 -5.84
N GLN A 469 -36.12 -24.05 -5.39
CA GLN A 469 -35.79 -23.46 -4.09
C GLN A 469 -35.91 -21.93 -4.03
N THR A 470 -36.05 -21.27 -5.18
CA THR A 470 -36.21 -19.80 -5.28
C THR A 470 -37.56 -19.46 -5.86
N GLN A 471 -38.20 -18.41 -5.36
CA GLN A 471 -39.40 -17.85 -5.97
C GLN A 471 -39.02 -16.70 -6.92
N ILE A 472 -39.54 -16.70 -8.14
CA ILE A 472 -39.41 -15.58 -9.08
C ILE A 472 -40.79 -14.95 -9.27
N ILE A 473 -40.89 -13.63 -9.05
CA ILE A 473 -42.07 -12.82 -9.34
C ILE A 473 -41.72 -11.91 -10.52
N ILE A 474 -42.53 -11.93 -11.57
CA ILE A 474 -42.31 -11.13 -12.77
C ILE A 474 -43.49 -10.17 -12.95
N LEU A 475 -43.20 -8.88 -13.02
CA LEU A 475 -44.17 -7.84 -13.37
C LEU A 475 -43.95 -7.50 -14.85
N GLU A 476 -44.96 -7.71 -15.71
CA GLU A 476 -44.75 -7.64 -17.15
C GLU A 476 -46.02 -7.28 -17.92
N HIS A 477 -45.85 -6.66 -19.08
CA HIS A 477 -46.93 -6.32 -20.03
C HIS A 477 -47.15 -7.38 -21.11
N ALA A 478 -46.16 -8.25 -21.34
CA ALA A 478 -46.28 -9.40 -22.23
C ALA A 478 -47.50 -10.26 -21.86
N SER A 479 -48.20 -10.76 -22.89
CA SER A 479 -49.36 -11.64 -22.71
C SER A 479 -48.95 -13.09 -22.53
N GLU A 480 -49.88 -13.89 -22.02
CA GLU A 480 -49.73 -15.33 -21.79
C GLU A 480 -49.29 -16.13 -23.02
N SER A 481 -49.66 -15.67 -24.21
CA SER A 481 -49.18 -16.21 -25.49
C SER A 481 -47.67 -16.22 -25.64
N THR A 482 -46.93 -15.41 -24.87
CA THR A 482 -45.47 -15.25 -25.00
C THR A 482 -44.70 -16.32 -24.24
N TRP A 483 -45.23 -16.83 -23.13
CA TRP A 483 -44.63 -17.95 -22.38
C TRP A 483 -45.36 -19.28 -22.57
N GLY A 484 -46.56 -19.25 -23.18
CA GLY A 484 -47.33 -20.45 -23.51
C GLY A 484 -47.69 -21.28 -22.27
N ASP A 485 -47.77 -22.60 -22.45
CA ASP A 485 -48.21 -23.55 -21.43
C ASP A 485 -47.05 -24.09 -20.55
N ASP A 486 -46.01 -23.28 -20.29
CA ASP A 486 -44.92 -23.71 -19.39
C ASP A 486 -45.46 -23.91 -17.96
N SER A 487 -45.45 -25.15 -17.49
CA SER A 487 -45.99 -25.54 -16.18
C SER A 487 -45.31 -24.88 -14.98
N ASN A 488 -44.14 -24.27 -15.17
CA ASN A 488 -43.42 -23.57 -14.10
C ASN A 488 -43.79 -22.09 -14.00
N ILE A 489 -44.62 -21.59 -14.92
CA ILE A 489 -45.06 -20.21 -14.95
C ILE A 489 -46.54 -20.17 -14.61
N HIS A 490 -46.87 -19.44 -13.55
CA HIS A 490 -48.26 -19.25 -13.12
C HIS A 490 -48.63 -17.77 -13.26
N LEU A 491 -49.59 -17.49 -14.14
CA LEU A 491 -50.18 -16.16 -14.26
C LEU A 491 -51.09 -15.91 -13.06
N VAL A 492 -50.68 -14.99 -12.18
CA VAL A 492 -51.43 -14.65 -10.97
C VAL A 492 -52.65 -13.78 -11.27
N GLU A 493 -52.45 -12.66 -11.98
CA GLU A 493 -53.52 -11.71 -12.27
C GLU A 493 -53.17 -10.85 -13.50
N LYS A 494 -54.19 -10.36 -14.22
CA LYS A 494 -54.03 -9.42 -15.34
C LYS A 494 -54.62 -8.06 -14.96
N TRP A 495 -53.75 -7.15 -14.54
CA TRP A 495 -54.15 -5.78 -14.24
C TRP A 495 -54.34 -4.95 -15.53
N ARG A 496 -55.53 -4.37 -15.71
CA ARG A 496 -55.93 -3.53 -16.84
C ARG A 496 -56.96 -2.49 -16.41
N GLY A 497 -57.08 -1.41 -17.18
CA GLY A 497 -58.08 -0.35 -16.96
C GLY A 497 -57.45 1.00 -16.65
N SER A 498 -58.25 2.06 -16.78
CA SER A 498 -57.85 3.42 -16.44
C SER A 498 -58.54 3.87 -15.16
N PHE A 499 -57.86 4.67 -14.34
CA PHE A 499 -58.42 5.24 -13.12
C PHE A 499 -59.71 6.03 -13.40
N ASP A 500 -59.82 6.66 -14.57
CA ASP A 500 -61.02 7.42 -14.99
C ASP A 500 -62.20 6.53 -15.40
N GLN A 501 -62.01 5.22 -15.51
CA GLN A 501 -63.02 4.25 -15.93
C GLN A 501 -63.27 3.20 -14.83
N PRO A 502 -64.06 3.52 -13.79
CA PRO A 502 -64.24 2.65 -12.62
C PRO A 502 -64.73 1.24 -12.95
N LYS A 503 -65.54 1.09 -14.01
CA LYS A 503 -66.10 -0.20 -14.43
C LYS A 503 -65.07 -1.16 -15.05
N THR A 504 -63.96 -0.65 -15.55
CA THR A 504 -62.91 -1.44 -16.22
C THR A 504 -61.59 -1.41 -15.45
N TYR A 505 -61.54 -0.74 -14.30
CA TYR A 505 -60.35 -0.62 -13.46
C TYR A 505 -60.11 -1.90 -12.65
N ASN A 506 -59.16 -2.71 -13.09
CA ASN A 506 -58.61 -3.84 -12.38
C ASN A 506 -57.11 -3.62 -12.19
N ALA A 507 -56.69 -3.13 -11.04
CA ALA A 507 -55.28 -2.81 -10.75
C ALA A 507 -54.82 -3.47 -9.45
N LEU A 508 -53.51 -3.65 -9.32
CA LEU A 508 -52.90 -4.21 -8.11
C LEU A 508 -53.24 -3.39 -6.86
N ILE A 509 -53.28 -2.06 -6.99
CA ILE A 509 -53.79 -1.17 -5.95
C ILE A 509 -55.26 -0.90 -6.24
N PRO A 510 -56.20 -1.35 -5.39
CA PRO A 510 -57.62 -1.11 -5.58
C PRO A 510 -57.95 0.38 -5.60
N ARG A 511 -58.93 0.79 -6.42
CA ARG A 511 -59.37 2.19 -6.48
C ARG A 511 -59.83 2.70 -5.12
N THR A 512 -60.50 1.84 -4.35
CA THR A 512 -61.03 2.13 -3.01
C THR A 512 -59.95 2.46 -1.97
N TRP A 513 -58.67 2.36 -2.30
CA TRP A 513 -57.58 2.77 -1.41
C TRP A 513 -57.14 4.21 -1.64
N PHE A 514 -57.61 4.85 -2.73
CA PHE A 514 -57.33 6.25 -3.05
C PHE A 514 -58.50 7.18 -2.69
N ASP A 515 -59.68 6.62 -2.44
CA ASP A 515 -60.85 7.29 -1.87
C ASP A 515 -60.72 7.31 -0.33
#